data_AF-A0A7Y3FY37-F1
#
_entry.id   AF-A0A7Y3FY37-F1
#
_cell.length_a   1.000
_cell.length_b   1.000
_cell.length_c   1.000
_cell.angle_alpha   90.00
_cell.angle_beta   90.00
_cell.angle_gamma   90.00
#
_symmetry.space_group_name_H-M   'P 1'
#
loop_
_entity.id
_entity.type
_entity.pdbx_description
1 polymer ?
#
loop_
_entity_poly.entity_id
_entity_poly.type
_entity_poly.pdbx_seq_one_letter_code
_entity_poly.pdbx_strand_id
1 'polypeptide(L)'
;LSLSFVLIIWFYFGYRPEHMGTTELMWLITGNIFYFASGIILAFALKDNRAFCKYLCPITTLLKIGSRFALYKMQGDKNKCKKCQACTRACPMDINIPEYIETGGRVLSTECILCQTCSTVCPEKNISITSKWDIGGKEILRRRA
;
A
#
# COMPACT_ATOMS: atom_id res chain seq x y z
N LEU A 1 6.63 -17.92 -12.77
CA LEU A 1 5.21 -18.24 -13.03
C LEU A 1 4.70 -17.57 -14.31
N SER A 2 4.65 -16.24 -14.40
CA SER A 2 4.27 -15.55 -15.65
C SER A 2 5.20 -15.88 -16.82
N LEU A 3 6.52 -15.80 -16.60
CA LEU A 3 7.53 -16.06 -17.64
C LEU A 3 7.56 -17.54 -18.07
N SER A 4 7.40 -18.46 -17.12
CA SER A 4 7.34 -19.90 -17.38
C SER A 4 6.09 -20.29 -18.18
N PHE A 5 4.95 -19.68 -17.88
CA PHE A 5 3.68 -19.91 -18.59
C PHE A 5 3.74 -19.41 -20.04
N VAL A 6 4.34 -18.24 -20.25
CA VAL A 6 4.57 -17.68 -21.60
C VAL A 6 5.50 -18.58 -22.42
N LEU A 7 6.58 -19.08 -21.83
CA LEU A 7 7.52 -19.97 -22.53
C LEU A 7 6.90 -21.32 -22.90
N ILE A 8 6.06 -21.89 -22.04
CA ILE A 8 5.34 -23.15 -22.34
C ILE A 8 4.37 -22.95 -23.50
N ILE A 9 3.61 -21.86 -23.51
CA ILE A 9 2.70 -21.54 -24.62
C ILE A 9 3.47 -21.34 -25.94
N TRP A 10 4.65 -20.72 -25.88
CA TRP A 10 5.46 -20.44 -27.05
C TRP A 10 6.12 -21.70 -27.65
N PHE A 11 6.74 -22.53 -26.80
CA PHE A 11 7.49 -23.71 -27.24
C PHE A 11 6.62 -24.96 -27.40
N TYR A 12 5.61 -25.17 -26.55
CA TYR A 12 4.82 -26.40 -26.53
C TYR A 12 3.55 -26.29 -27.36
N PHE A 13 2.86 -25.15 -27.31
CA PHE A 13 1.63 -24.91 -28.08
C PHE A 13 1.86 -24.26 -29.45
N GLY A 14 3.11 -23.92 -29.79
CA GLY A 14 3.45 -23.32 -31.08
C GLY A 14 2.77 -21.98 -31.34
N TYR A 15 2.38 -21.26 -30.28
CA TYR A 15 1.69 -19.98 -30.39
C TYR A 15 2.63 -18.92 -30.97
N ARG A 16 2.62 -18.74 -32.30
CA ARG A 16 3.28 -17.62 -32.96
C ARG A 16 2.26 -16.49 -33.11
N PRO A 17 2.40 -15.35 -32.41
CA PRO A 17 1.53 -14.21 -32.63
C PRO A 17 1.84 -13.64 -34.02
N GLU A 18 1.19 -14.18 -35.06
CA GLU A 18 1.48 -13.85 -36.46
C GLU A 18 0.96 -12.46 -36.84
N HIS A 19 0.01 -11.92 -36.08
CA HIS A 19 -0.44 -10.54 -36.21
C HIS A 19 -0.78 -9.95 -34.84
N MET A 20 0.20 -9.33 -34.16
CA MET A 20 -0.16 -8.26 -33.23
C MET A 20 -0.74 -7.14 -34.09
N GLY A 21 -2.07 -7.07 -34.19
CA GLY A 21 -2.74 -6.00 -34.90
C GLY A 21 -2.26 -4.66 -34.34
N THR A 22 -2.03 -3.68 -35.22
CA THR A 22 -1.72 -2.30 -34.80
C THR A 22 -2.72 -1.78 -33.77
N THR A 23 -3.96 -2.26 -33.82
CA THR A 23 -5.03 -2.03 -32.85
C THR A 23 -4.65 -2.47 -31.43
N GLU A 24 -4.14 -3.68 -31.21
CA GLU A 24 -3.79 -4.18 -29.87
C GLU A 24 -2.63 -3.38 -29.26
N LEU A 25 -1.63 -3.07 -30.07
CA LEU A 25 -0.50 -2.22 -29.67
C LEU A 25 -0.98 -0.81 -29.30
N MET A 26 -1.90 -0.24 -30.07
CA MET A 26 -2.49 1.07 -29.79
C MET A 26 -3.29 1.08 -28.48
N TRP A 27 -4.07 0.04 -28.19
CA TRP A 27 -4.78 -0.09 -26.91
C TRP A 27 -3.82 -0.21 -25.73
N LEU A 28 -2.74 -0.98 -25.85
CA LEU A 28 -1.73 -1.13 -24.80
C LEU A 28 -0.98 0.18 -24.54
N ILE A 29 -0.57 0.89 -25.59
CA ILE A 29 0.12 2.17 -25.49
C ILE A 29 -0.82 3.22 -24.87
N THR A 30 -2.04 3.32 -25.37
CA THR A 30 -3.04 4.29 -24.87
C THR A 30 -3.36 4.03 -23.41
N GLY A 31 -3.55 2.77 -23.01
CA GLY A 31 -3.78 2.38 -21.63
C GLY A 31 -2.63 2.74 -20.70
N ASN A 32 -1.38 2.47 -21.10
CA ASN A 32 -0.20 2.84 -20.32
C ASN A 32 -0.03 4.36 -20.20
N ILE A 33 -0.21 5.10 -21.30
CA ILE A 33 -0.16 6.57 -21.27
C ILE A 33 -1.18 7.12 -20.29
N PHE A 34 -2.43 6.63 -20.34
CA PHE A 34 -3.48 7.07 -19.42
C PHE A 34 -3.15 6.70 -17.96
N TYR A 35 -2.64 5.50 -17.72
CA TYR A 35 -2.21 5.04 -16.41
C TYR A 35 -1.11 5.92 -15.81
N PHE A 36 -0.05 6.22 -16.58
CA PHE A 36 1.03 7.09 -16.10
C PHE A 36 0.60 8.56 -15.97
N ALA A 37 -0.17 9.07 -16.93
CA ALA A 37 -0.67 10.44 -16.89
C ALA A 37 -1.53 10.69 -15.65
N SER A 38 -2.47 9.78 -15.35
CA SER A 38 -3.31 9.88 -14.15
C SER A 38 -2.49 9.83 -12.85
N GLY A 39 -1.46 8.99 -12.77
CA GLY A 39 -0.54 8.96 -11.64
C GLY A 39 0.25 10.26 -11.45
N ILE A 40 0.76 10.84 -12.54
CA ILE A 40 1.48 12.13 -12.52
C ILE A 40 0.54 13.25 -12.05
N ILE A 41 -0.65 13.36 -12.63
CA ILE A 41 -1.64 14.38 -12.27
C ILE A 41 -2.00 14.29 -10.77
N LEU A 42 -2.27 13.08 -10.27
CA LEU A 42 -2.57 12.84 -8.85
C LEU A 42 -1.41 13.23 -7.94
N ALA A 43 -0.17 12.91 -8.31
CA ALA A 43 1.01 13.25 -7.52
C ALA A 43 1.19 14.77 -7.39
N PHE A 44 1.00 15.52 -8.47
CA PHE A 44 1.08 16.99 -8.45
C PHE A 44 -0.09 17.63 -7.69
N ALA A 45 -1.31 17.12 -7.88
CA ALA A 45 -2.50 17.66 -7.24
C ALA A 45 -2.48 17.47 -5.70
N LEU A 46 -2.09 16.28 -5.24
CA LEU A 46 -2.15 15.90 -3.82
C LEU A 46 -0.81 16.12 -3.08
N LYS A 47 0.25 16.53 -3.79
CA LYS A 47 1.63 16.67 -3.28
C LYS A 47 2.07 15.47 -2.44
N ASP A 48 1.68 14.27 -2.90
CA ASP A 48 1.93 13.02 -2.20
C ASP A 48 2.52 11.99 -3.16
N ASN A 49 3.70 11.49 -2.82
CA ASN A 49 4.43 10.48 -3.59
C ASN A 49 3.68 9.14 -3.68
N ARG A 50 2.67 8.90 -2.83
CA ARG A 50 1.82 7.69 -2.86
C ARG A 50 0.36 7.94 -3.21
N ALA A 51 0.01 9.11 -3.75
CA ALA A 51 -1.36 9.44 -4.15
C ALA A 51 -1.95 8.39 -5.11
N PHE A 52 -1.20 7.99 -6.15
CA PHE A 52 -1.66 7.00 -7.11
C PHE A 52 -2.03 5.66 -6.43
N CYS A 53 -1.16 5.16 -5.54
CA CYS A 53 -1.39 3.91 -4.84
C CYS A 53 -2.63 3.97 -3.92
N LYS A 54 -2.87 5.11 -3.27
CA LYS A 54 -4.01 5.27 -2.36
C LYS A 54 -5.36 5.31 -3.08
N TYR A 55 -5.42 5.99 -4.23
CA TYR A 55 -6.70 6.35 -4.84
C TYR A 55 -7.01 5.62 -6.14
N LEU A 56 -6.01 5.26 -6.94
CA LEU A 56 -6.22 4.82 -8.31
C LEU A 56 -5.68 3.42 -8.62
N CYS A 57 -4.65 2.97 -7.90
CA CYS A 57 -4.04 1.68 -8.17
C CYS A 57 -5.02 0.52 -7.92
N PRO A 58 -5.40 -0.28 -8.93
CA PRO A 58 -6.36 -1.36 -8.76
C PRO A 58 -5.82 -2.48 -7.86
N ILE A 59 -4.50 -2.67 -7.81
CA ILE A 59 -3.83 -3.72 -7.01
C ILE A 59 -4.04 -3.50 -5.51
N THR A 60 -4.25 -2.26 -5.05
CA THR A 60 -4.37 -2.02 -3.61
C THR A 60 -5.66 -2.58 -3.03
N THR A 61 -6.72 -2.75 -3.83
CA THR A 61 -7.95 -3.40 -3.38
C THR A 61 -7.71 -4.85 -2.93
N LEU A 62 -6.92 -5.60 -3.70
CA LEU A 62 -6.52 -6.97 -3.35
C LEU A 62 -5.58 -6.99 -2.14
N LEU A 63 -4.66 -6.03 -2.09
CA LEU A 63 -3.68 -5.94 -1.00
C LEU A 63 -4.34 -5.62 0.35
N LYS A 64 -5.42 -4.83 0.36
CA LYS A 64 -6.18 -4.53 1.59
C LYS A 64 -6.78 -5.79 2.23
N ILE A 65 -7.27 -6.71 1.40
CA ILE A 65 -7.82 -8.00 1.88
C ILE A 65 -6.71 -8.80 2.58
N GLY A 66 -5.55 -8.94 1.95
CA GLY A 66 -4.39 -9.62 2.54
C GLY A 66 -3.89 -8.93 3.82
N SER A 67 -3.82 -7.60 3.81
CA SER A 67 -3.37 -6.78 4.94
C SER A 67 -4.27 -6.95 6.19
N ARG A 68 -5.57 -7.19 5.99
CA ARG A 68 -6.50 -7.46 7.09
C ARG A 68 -6.08 -8.68 7.91
N PHE A 69 -5.62 -9.74 7.24
CA PHE A 69 -5.20 -11.01 7.83
C PHE A 69 -3.70 -11.09 8.15
N ALA A 70 -2.96 -9.99 8.01
CA ALA A 70 -1.52 -9.98 8.26
C ALA A 70 -1.18 -10.30 9.72
N LEU A 71 -0.23 -11.23 9.92
CA LEU A 71 0.28 -11.63 11.24
C LEU A 71 1.16 -10.53 11.87
N TYR A 72 2.00 -9.88 11.05
CA TYR A 72 2.89 -8.82 11.47
C TYR A 72 2.20 -7.47 11.39
N LYS A 73 2.04 -6.81 12.53
CA LYS A 73 1.50 -5.45 12.62
C LYS A 73 2.34 -4.62 13.59
N MET A 74 2.28 -3.30 13.44
CA MET A 74 2.93 -2.37 14.35
C MET A 74 2.12 -2.24 15.65
N GLN A 75 2.82 -2.23 16.78
CA GLN A 75 2.23 -2.04 18.10
C GLN A 75 3.08 -1.03 18.87
N GLY A 76 2.44 -0.26 19.76
CA GLY A 76 3.13 0.60 20.70
C GLY A 76 2.48 0.56 22.08
N ASP A 77 3.23 0.94 23.10
CA ASP A 77 2.75 0.98 24.48
C ASP A 77 2.02 2.31 24.74
N LYS A 78 0.80 2.23 25.29
CA LYS A 78 0.01 3.41 25.65
C LYS A 78 0.71 4.29 26.68
N ASN A 79 1.42 3.68 27.63
CA ASN A 79 2.04 4.40 28.75
C ASN A 79 3.24 5.24 28.32
N LYS A 80 3.91 4.85 27.24
CA LYS A 80 5.10 5.53 26.71
C LYS A 80 4.76 6.52 25.59
N CYS A 81 3.53 6.52 25.07
CA CYS A 81 3.15 7.38 23.95
C CYS A 81 2.76 8.79 24.41
N LYS A 82 3.54 9.80 24.03
CA LYS A 82 3.24 11.23 24.29
C LYS A 82 2.33 11.89 23.24
N LYS A 83 1.74 11.13 22.31
CA LYS A 83 0.87 11.62 21.22
C LYS A 83 1.46 12.79 20.40
N CYS A 84 2.77 12.83 20.19
CA CYS A 84 3.45 13.93 19.48
C CYS A 84 3.20 13.99 17.96
N GLN A 85 2.40 13.07 17.39
CA GLN A 85 2.01 13.00 15.98
C GLN A 85 3.19 12.90 14.98
N ALA A 86 4.41 12.64 15.44
CA ALA A 86 5.59 12.48 14.57
C ALA A 86 5.44 11.29 13.61
N CYS A 87 5.00 10.15 14.14
CA CYS A 87 4.77 8.93 13.36
C CYS A 87 3.68 9.09 12.30
N THR A 88 2.60 9.81 12.60
CA THR A 88 1.51 10.07 11.64
C THR A 88 1.93 11.05 10.54
N ARG A 89 2.71 12.08 10.87
CA ARG A 89 3.24 13.03 9.87
C ARG A 89 4.22 12.37 8.89
N ALA A 90 5.04 11.44 9.39
CA ALA A 90 5.98 10.69 8.56
C ALA A 90 5.35 9.49 7.82
N CYS A 91 4.12 9.09 8.18
CA CYS A 91 3.48 7.94 7.58
C CYS A 91 3.08 8.25 6.13
N PRO A 92 3.64 7.54 5.13
CA PRO A 92 3.32 7.80 3.72
C PRO A 92 1.89 7.38 3.37
N MET A 93 1.21 6.63 4.26
CA MET A 93 -0.17 6.16 4.09
C MET A 93 -1.18 6.94 4.95
N ASP A 94 -0.76 8.01 5.62
CA ASP A 94 -1.62 8.86 6.48
C ASP A 94 -2.34 8.10 7.60
N ILE A 95 -1.69 7.12 8.23
CA ILE A 95 -2.32 6.36 9.31
C ILE A 95 -2.18 7.13 10.64
N ASN A 96 -3.28 7.25 11.39
CA ASN A 96 -3.28 7.88 12.72
C ASN A 96 -2.82 6.89 13.80
N ILE A 97 -1.51 6.63 13.84
CA ILE A 97 -0.88 5.64 14.73
C ILE A 97 -1.10 5.94 16.23
N PRO A 98 -1.01 7.20 16.73
CA PRO A 98 -1.24 7.50 18.14
C PRO A 98 -2.62 7.07 18.64
N GLU A 99 -3.65 7.16 17.79
CA GLU A 99 -5.01 6.77 18.16
C GLU A 99 -5.16 5.26 18.33
N TYR A 100 -4.49 4.45 17.49
CA TYR A 100 -4.42 3.00 17.69
C TYR A 100 -3.76 2.65 19.02
N ILE A 101 -2.62 3.30 19.33
CA ILE A 101 -1.89 3.08 20.58
C ILE A 101 -2.74 3.47 21.80
N GLU A 102 -3.52 4.56 21.70
CA GLU A 102 -4.41 5.00 22.77
C GLU A 102 -5.54 4.00 23.07
N THR A 103 -6.08 3.36 22.02
CA THR A 103 -7.06 2.27 22.16
C THR A 103 -6.45 0.97 22.70
N GLY A 104 -5.13 0.93 22.95
CA GLY A 104 -4.41 -0.26 23.39
C GLY A 104 -4.28 -1.33 22.29
N GLY A 105 -4.60 -0.97 21.05
CA GLY A 105 -4.63 -1.87 19.91
C GLY A 105 -3.36 -1.81 19.07
N ARG A 106 -3.15 -2.85 18.26
CA ARG A 106 -2.19 -2.80 17.15
C ARG A 106 -2.72 -1.90 16.03
N VAL A 107 -1.83 -1.45 15.15
CA VAL A 107 -2.22 -0.71 13.95
C VAL A 107 -2.91 -1.69 12.99
N LEU A 108 -4.24 -1.67 12.98
CA LEU A 108 -5.11 -2.58 12.22
C LEU A 108 -5.52 -2.01 10.84
N SER A 109 -4.97 -0.87 10.42
CA SER A 109 -5.25 -0.28 9.12
C SER A 109 -4.76 -1.17 7.98
N THR A 110 -5.64 -1.45 7.01
CA THR A 110 -5.34 -2.22 5.79
C THR A 110 -4.44 -1.46 4.82
N GLU A 111 -4.36 -0.13 4.95
CA GLU A 111 -3.42 0.73 4.22
C GLU A 111 -1.98 0.59 4.72
N CYS A 112 -1.74 -0.07 5.86
CA CYS A 112 -0.40 -0.22 6.41
C CYS A 112 0.46 -1.14 5.53
N ILE A 113 1.51 -0.58 4.94
CA ILE A 113 2.50 -1.29 4.12
C ILE A 113 3.71 -1.80 4.91
N LEU A 114 3.67 -1.75 6.24
CA LEU A 114 4.76 -2.17 7.14
C LEU A 114 6.15 -1.57 6.81
N CYS A 115 6.20 -0.32 6.33
CA CYS A 115 7.44 0.37 5.95
C CYS A 115 8.37 0.76 7.12
N GLN A 116 7.91 0.61 8.37
CA GLN A 116 8.65 0.90 9.60
C GLN A 116 9.12 2.35 9.80
N THR A 117 8.75 3.30 8.93
CA THR A 117 9.09 4.72 9.11
C THR A 117 8.60 5.25 10.47
N CYS A 118 7.46 4.77 10.95
CA CYS A 118 6.90 5.16 12.24
C CYS A 118 7.75 4.78 13.44
N SER A 119 8.46 3.64 13.42
CA SER A 119 9.38 3.26 14.50
C SER A 119 10.66 4.07 14.45
N THR A 120 11.16 4.37 13.25
CA THR A 120 12.37 5.18 13.05
C THR A 120 12.23 6.62 13.56
N VAL A 121 11.09 7.26 13.31
CA VAL A 121 10.86 8.67 13.70
C VAL A 121 10.34 8.85 15.12
N CYS A 122 10.01 7.77 15.83
CA CYS A 122 9.44 7.85 17.16
C CYS A 122 10.54 8.28 18.17
N PRO A 123 10.41 9.45 18.83
CA PRO A 123 11.44 9.91 19.78
C PRO A 123 11.58 8.97 20.99
N GLU A 124 10.48 8.33 21.39
CA GLU A 124 10.43 7.41 22.54
C GLU A 124 10.79 5.97 22.16
N LYS A 125 11.10 5.68 20.88
CA LYS A 125 11.33 4.32 20.34
C LYS A 125 10.26 3.30 20.81
N ASN A 126 9.02 3.75 20.86
CA ASN A 126 7.92 3.01 21.47
C ASN A 126 7.14 2.12 20.48
N ILE A 127 7.47 2.15 19.19
CA ILE A 127 6.75 1.39 18.17
C ILE A 127 7.62 0.21 17.74
N SER A 128 7.08 -1.00 17.86
CA SER A 128 7.74 -2.25 17.48
C SER A 128 6.82 -3.12 16.63
N ILE A 129 7.41 -4.09 15.94
CA ILE A 129 6.66 -5.11 15.19
C ILE A 129 6.23 -6.20 16.15
N THR A 130 4.96 -6.59 16.11
CA THR A 130 4.44 -7.70 16.89
C THR A 130 3.69 -8.67 15.99
N SER A 131 3.99 -9.97 16.17
CA SER A 131 3.30 -11.08 15.52
C SER A 131 2.14 -11.55 16.39
N LYS A 132 0.91 -11.31 15.93
CA LYS A 132 -0.31 -11.85 16.53
C LYS A 132 -1.35 -11.96 15.42
N TRP A 133 -2.26 -12.92 15.53
CA TRP A 133 -3.39 -13.01 14.62
C TRP A 133 -4.55 -12.17 15.18
N ASP A 134 -4.82 -11.01 14.57
CA ASP A 134 -5.99 -10.19 14.92
C ASP A 134 -6.90 -10.06 13.69
N ILE A 135 -8.16 -10.41 13.86
CA ILE A 135 -9.22 -10.11 12.90
C ILE A 135 -9.82 -8.77 13.29
N GLY A 136 -9.36 -7.71 12.65
CA GLY A 136 -9.88 -6.36 12.90
C GLY A 136 -9.39 -5.41 11.84
N GLY A 137 -10.28 -4.53 11.38
CA GLY A 137 -10.02 -3.59 10.29
C GLY A 137 -10.60 -2.22 10.59
N LYS A 138 -10.41 -1.73 11.82
CA LYS A 138 -10.75 -0.34 12.14
C LYS A 138 -9.76 0.55 11.39
N GLU A 139 -10.23 1.25 10.37
CA GLU A 139 -9.44 2.22 9.61
C GLU A 139 -9.45 3.56 10.33
N ILE A 140 -8.26 4.01 10.75
CA ILE A 140 -8.07 5.29 11.40
C ILE A 140 -6.99 6.04 10.60
N LEU A 141 -7.45 6.83 9.65
CA LEU A 141 -6.61 7.64 8.78
C LEU A 141 -6.65 9.10 9.22
N ARG A 142 -5.52 9.79 9.09
CA ARG A 142 -5.43 11.24 9.20
C ARG A 142 -6.15 11.84 8.00
N ARG A 143 -7.27 12.51 8.25
CA ARG A 143 -7.92 13.36 7.25
C ARG A 143 -6.99 14.56 6.99
N ARG A 144 -6.32 14.60 5.83
CA ARG A 144 -5.67 15.82 5.37
C ARG A 144 -6.80 16.78 4.95
N ALA A 145 -6.88 17.93 5.64
CA ALA A 145 -7.74 19.04 5.23
C ALA A 145 -7.05 19.85 4.12
#